data_AF-A0A7Z9PZQ2-F1
#
_entry.id   AF-A0A7Z9PZQ2-F1
#
_cell.length_a   1.000
_cell.length_b   1.000
_cell.length_c   1.000
_cell.angle_alpha   90.00
_cell.angle_beta   90.00
_cell.angle_gamma   90.00
#
_symmetry.space_group_name_H-M   'P 1'
#
loop_
_entity.id
_entity.type
_entity.pdbx_description
1 polymer ?
#
loop_
_entity_poly.entity_id
_entity_poly.type
_entity_poly.pdbx_seq_one_letter_code
_entity_poly.pdbx_strand_id
1 'polypeptide(L)' 'MRDHGQQTPKGLLSRLIYWVTQRRFGKVLLPVKIHGHSPSRLLGFSLMTAIHTKPKAVEPLLVLLGQARVASLVGCPF' A
#
# COMPACT_ATOMS: atom_id res chain seq x y z
N MET A 1 7.13 -19.06 9.95
CA MET A 1 6.63 -17.96 9.09
C MET A 1 7.68 -17.71 8.02
N ARG A 2 7.35 -17.96 6.75
CA ARG A 2 8.34 -17.95 5.65
C ARG A 2 8.75 -16.51 5.34
N ASP A 3 10.06 -16.30 5.33
CA ASP A 3 10.75 -15.07 4.95
C ASP A 3 10.50 -14.80 3.46
N HIS A 4 9.49 -13.99 3.13
CA HIS A 4 9.32 -13.50 1.77
C HIS A 4 10.43 -12.50 1.49
N GLY A 5 11.47 -13.05 0.84
CA GLY A 5 12.74 -12.45 0.46
C GLY A 5 12.73 -10.92 0.36
N GLN A 6 13.69 -10.34 1.08
CA GLN A 6 14.08 -8.94 1.04
C GLN A 6 14.57 -8.57 -0.38
N GLN A 7 13.64 -8.27 -1.29
CA GLN A 7 13.98 -7.87 -2.66
C GLN A 7 14.34 -6.40 -2.68
N THR A 8 15.58 -6.11 -3.10
CA THR A 8 16.11 -4.77 -3.25
C THR A 8 15.37 -4.03 -4.36
N PRO A 9 14.86 -2.80 -4.12
CA PRO A 9 14.13 -2.04 -5.13
C PRO A 9 15.04 -1.77 -6.34
N LYS A 10 14.71 -2.39 -7.48
CA LYS A 10 15.39 -2.13 -8.75
C LYS A 10 14.72 -0.91 -9.40
N GLY A 11 15.48 0.17 -9.56
CA GLY A 11 15.02 1.43 -10.16
C GLY A 11 14.77 2.57 -9.17
N LEU A 12 14.88 3.81 -9.66
CA LEU A 12 14.71 5.02 -8.84
C LEU A 12 13.29 5.15 -8.28
N LEU A 13 12.30 4.73 -9.05
CA LEU A 13 10.89 4.83 -8.69
C LEU A 13 10.48 3.89 -7.55
N SER A 14 10.91 2.63 -7.60
CA SER A 14 10.66 1.68 -6.51
C SER A 14 11.37 2.13 -5.24
N ARG A 15 12.58 2.69 -5.35
CA ARG A 15 13.34 3.26 -4.22
C ARG A 15 12.62 4.46 -3.59
N LEU A 16 12.03 5.34 -4.40
CA LEU A 16 11.20 6.45 -3.92
C LEU A 16 9.95 5.95 -3.19
N ILE A 17 9.19 5.02 -3.77
CA ILE A 17 7.97 4.47 -3.17
C ILE A 17 8.29 3.75 -1.84
N TYR A 18 9.38 2.99 -1.79
CA TYR A 18 9.85 2.35 -0.55
C TYR A 18 10.24 3.40 0.50
N TRP A 19 10.93 4.45 0.12
CA TRP A 19 11.31 5.53 1.05
C TRP A 19 10.09 6.28 1.59
N VAL A 20 9.12 6.63 0.73
CA VAL A 20 7.88 7.30 1.15
C VAL A 20 7.08 6.43 2.11
N THR A 21 6.95 5.13 1.81
CA THR A 21 6.19 4.20 2.66
C THR A 21 6.88 3.96 4.00
N GLN A 22 8.20 3.82 4.02
CA GLN A 22 9.01 3.77 5.23
C GLN A 22 8.85 5.03 6.09
N ARG A 23 8.89 6.23 5.47
CA ARG A 23 8.76 7.50 6.18
C ARG A 23 7.36 7.72 6.76
N ARG A 24 6.32 7.24 6.06
CA ARG A 24 4.91 7.45 6.48
C ARG A 24 4.42 6.45 7.51
N PHE A 25 4.86 5.19 7.42
CA PHE A 25 4.35 4.10 8.26
C PHE A 25 5.41 3.50 9.20
N GLY A 26 6.64 4.00 9.18
CA GLY A 26 7.78 3.46 9.95
C GLY A 26 8.34 2.13 9.40
N LYS A 27 7.65 1.50 8.44
CA LYS A 27 8.04 0.26 7.79
C LYS A 27 7.52 0.20 6.35
N VAL A 28 8.22 -0.54 5.49
CA VAL A 28 7.70 -0.89 4.16
C VAL A 28 6.55 -1.88 4.32
N LEU A 29 5.36 -1.46 3.89
CA LEU A 29 4.16 -2.28 3.90
C LEU A 29 4.35 -3.55 3.06
N LEU A 30 3.81 -4.68 3.51
CA LEU A 30 3.91 -5.95 2.79
C LEU A 30 3.40 -5.88 1.33
N PRO A 31 2.28 -5.20 1.01
CA PRO A 31 1.82 -5.04 -0.37
C PRO A 31 2.84 -4.33 -1.27
N VAL A 32 3.60 -3.38 -0.74
CA VAL A 32 4.65 -2.65 -1.46
C VAL A 32 5.84 -3.58 -1.76
N LYS A 33 6.12 -4.54 -0.86
CA LYS A 33 7.10 -5.61 -1.10
C LYS A 33 6.63 -6.57 -2.19
N ILE A 34 5.38 -7.02 -2.11
CA ILE A 34 4.79 -7.98 -3.07
C ILE A 34 4.70 -7.36 -4.47
N HIS A 35 4.16 -6.14 -4.60
CA HIS A 35 4.04 -5.46 -5.89
C HIS A 35 5.37 -4.91 -6.41
N GLY A 36 6.40 -4.83 -5.55
CA GLY A 36 7.74 -4.36 -5.89
C GLY A 36 8.49 -5.20 -6.94
N HIS A 37 8.03 -6.41 -7.24
CA HIS A 37 8.61 -7.27 -8.28
C HIS A 37 8.54 -6.66 -9.68
N SER A 38 7.55 -5.82 -9.96
CA SER A 38 7.40 -5.15 -11.26
C SER A 38 7.10 -3.67 -11.05
N PRO A 39 7.88 -2.75 -11.65
CA PRO A 39 7.70 -1.32 -11.45
C PRO A 39 6.33 -0.81 -11.91
N SER A 40 5.74 -1.42 -12.95
CA SER A 40 4.40 -1.06 -13.42
C SER A 40 3.31 -1.47 -12.42
N ARG A 41 3.42 -2.67 -11.83
CA ARG A 41 2.49 -3.13 -10.77
C ARG A 41 2.61 -2.29 -9.52
N LEU A 42 3.84 -1.97 -9.11
CA LEU A 42 4.09 -1.11 -7.95
C LEU A 42 3.50 0.28 -8.13
N LEU A 43 3.68 0.87 -9.32
CA LEU A 43 3.07 2.14 -9.69
C LEU A 43 1.55 2.07 -9.64
N GLY A 44 0.95 1.08 -10.31
CA GLY A 44 -0.51 0.92 -10.36
C GLY A 44 -1.11 0.78 -8.97
N PHE A 45 -0.51 -0.06 -8.13
CA PHE A 45 -0.93 -0.22 -6.73
C PHE A 45 -0.79 1.08 -5.92
N SER A 46 0.34 1.80 -6.09
CA SER A 46 0.58 3.06 -5.38
C SER A 46 -0.42 4.14 -5.80
N LEU A 47 -0.71 4.25 -7.10
CA LEU A 47 -1.68 5.19 -7.65
C LEU A 47 -3.10 4.87 -7.16
N MET A 48 -3.51 3.60 -7.25
CA MET A 48 -4.81 3.14 -6.75
C MET A 48 -5.00 3.49 -5.28
N THR A 49 -3.98 3.24 -4.46
CA THR A 49 -4.00 3.53 -3.01
C THR A 49 -4.07 5.04 -2.75
N ALA A 50 -3.32 5.85 -3.51
CA ALA A 50 -3.34 7.30 -3.36
C ALA A 50 -4.71 7.90 -3.67
N ILE A 51 -5.39 7.40 -4.71
CA ILE A 51 -6.74 7.85 -5.08
C ILE A 51 -7.76 7.48 -4.01
N HIS A 52 -7.72 6.24 -3.50
CA HIS A 52 -8.69 5.78 -2.49
C HIS A 52 -8.50 6.38 -1.09
N THR A 53 -7.28 6.81 -0.75
CA THR A 53 -6.98 7.37 0.58
C THR A 53 -7.29 8.86 0.71
N LYS A 54 -7.56 9.56 -0.40
CA LYS A 54 -7.90 10.99 -0.41
C LYS A 54 -9.06 11.31 -1.37
N PRO A 55 -10.25 10.72 -1.16
CA PRO A 55 -11.41 11.09 -1.95
C PRO A 55 -11.81 12.55 -1.68
N LYS A 56 -12.14 13.29 -2.74
CA LYS A 56 -12.57 14.70 -2.62
C LYS A 56 -14.00 14.85 -2.10
N ALA A 57 -14.82 13.80 -2.24
CA ALA A 57 -16.26 13.86 -2.01
C ALA A 57 -16.69 13.42 -0.61
N VAL A 58 -15.82 12.74 0.16
CA VAL A 58 -16.18 12.10 1.43
C VAL A 58 -15.11 12.38 2.48
N GLU A 59 -15.53 12.59 3.72
CA GLU A 59 -14.65 12.82 4.86
C GLU A 59 -13.73 11.60 5.09
N PRO A 60 -12.41 11.79 5.32
CA PRO A 60 -11.45 10.69 5.39
C PRO A 60 -11.76 9.64 6.45
N LEU A 61 -12.33 10.03 7.61
CA LEU A 61 -12.71 9.09 8.66
C LEU A 61 -13.83 8.16 8.20
N LEU A 62 -14.80 8.68 7.45
CA LEU A 62 -15.92 7.88 6.92
C LEU A 62 -15.45 6.81 5.93
N VAL A 63 -14.45 7.16 5.12
CA VAL A 63 -13.81 6.22 4.17
C VAL A 63 -13.10 5.11 4.93
N LEU A 64 -12.38 5.46 6.00
CA LEU A 64 -11.69 4.49 6.85
C LEU A 64 -12.67 3.53 7.54
N LEU A 65 -13.79 4.06 8.05
CA LEU A 65 -14.85 3.24 8.64
C LEU A 65 -15.48 2.28 7.62
N GLY A 66 -15.72 2.77 6.40
CA GLY A 66 -16.21 1.93 5.30
C GLY A 66 -15.23 0.80 4.97
N GLN A 67 -13.93 1.11 4.87
CA GLN A 67 -12.89 0.10 4.64
C GLN A 67 -12.84 -0.95 5.76
N ALA A 68 -12.86 -0.52 7.03
CA ALA A 68 -12.85 -1.42 8.19
C ALA A 68 -14.09 -2.32 8.23
N ARG A 69 -15.27 -1.77 7.88
CA ARG A 69 -16.50 -2.55 7.80
C ARG A 69 -16.43 -3.60 6.69
N VAL A 70 -15.98 -3.21 5.49
CA VAL A 70 -15.84 -4.15 4.36
C VAL A 70 -14.81 -5.24 4.69
N ALA A 71 -13.67 -4.88 5.26
CA ALA A 71 -12.67 -5.84 5.71
C ALA A 71 -13.24 -6.88 6.69
N SER A 72 -14.01 -6.41 7.68
CA SER A 72 -14.69 -7.28 8.64
C SER A 72 -15.70 -8.22 7.98
N LEU A 73 -16.42 -7.76 6.95
CA LEU A 73 -17.40 -8.58 6.22
C LEU A 73 -16.75 -9.68 5.39
N VAL A 74 -15.60 -9.40 4.77
CA VAL A 74 -14.88 -10.38 3.94
C VAL A 74 -13.89 -11.24 4.74
N GLY A 75 -13.78 -11.02 6.05
CA GLY A 75 -12.82 -11.72 6.91
C GLY A 75 -11.36 -11.32 6.67
N CYS A 76 -11.12 -10.13 6.11
CA CYS A 76 -9.76 -9.63 5.93
C CYS A 76 -9.25 -9.11 7.28
N PRO A 77 -8.08 -9.57 7.77
CA PRO A 77 -7.50 -9.12 9.04
C PRO A 77 -6.88 -7.71 8.95
N PHE A 78 -7.05 -7.02 7.82
CA PHE A 78 -6.48 -5.72 7.50
C PHE A 78 -7.53 -4.62 7.57
#